data_AF-A0A496VPP1-F1
#
_entry.id   AF-A0A496VPP1-F1
#
_cell.length_a   1.000
_cell.length_b   1.000
_cell.length_c   1.000
_cell.angle_alpha   90.00
_cell.angle_beta   90.00
_cell.angle_gamma   90.00
#
_symmetry.space_group_name_H-M   'P 1'
#
loop_
_entity.id
_entity.type
_entity.pdbx_description
1 polymer ?
#
loop_
_entity_poly.entity_id
_entity_poly.type
_entity_poly.pdbx_seq_one_letter_code
_entity_poly.pdbx_strand_id
1 'polypeptide(L)'
;MQLWSHQAIFYNKELSGEPDYLFSLVTKEAVTHIINSPILTVVEAKKENFTEGWGQCLAEMIACPKINDNPDIIIFGIVTTGEFWRFGKLQGDTFTENTLPVSIENPNKIMGCLEYVMNECESQLQLRNVPEITRATIKDSPYIN
;
A
#
# COMPACT_ATOMS: atom_id res chain seq x y z
N MET A 1 -4.41 -10.70 6.33
CA MET A 1 -4.71 -9.54 5.46
C MET A 1 -6.13 -9.66 4.94
N GLN A 2 -6.79 -8.55 4.61
CA GLN A 2 -8.15 -8.51 4.06
C GLN A 2 -8.18 -7.65 2.78
N LEU A 3 -8.93 -8.09 1.78
CA LEU A 3 -9.19 -7.38 0.53
C LEU A 3 -10.57 -6.72 0.60
N TRP A 4 -10.65 -5.48 0.14
CA TRP A 4 -11.85 -4.69 -0.03
C TRP A 4 -11.95 -4.23 -1.48
N SER A 5 -13.16 -4.08 -1.99
CA SER A 5 -13.40 -3.50 -3.31
C SER A 5 -14.36 -2.32 -3.16
N HIS A 6 -14.03 -1.20 -3.81
CA HIS A 6 -14.84 0.04 -3.77
C HIS A 6 -15.16 0.49 -2.34
N GLN A 7 -14.21 0.28 -1.42
CA GLN A 7 -14.39 0.64 -0.02
C GLN A 7 -13.74 1.99 0.23
N ALA A 8 -14.57 2.99 0.50
CA ALA A 8 -14.09 4.34 0.78
C ALA A 8 -13.18 4.37 2.02
N ILE A 9 -12.05 5.05 1.89
CA ILE A 9 -11.17 5.46 2.99
C ILE A 9 -11.43 6.93 3.32
N PHE A 10 -11.45 7.25 4.61
CA PHE A 10 -11.68 8.60 5.08
C PHE A 10 -10.78 8.91 6.26
N TYR A 11 -9.83 9.82 6.06
CA TYR A 11 -9.11 10.46 7.17
C TYR A 11 -9.72 11.82 7.50
N ASN A 12 -9.90 12.66 6.48
CA ASN A 12 -10.58 13.96 6.59
C ASN A 12 -11.17 14.36 5.23
N LYS A 13 -11.71 15.58 5.11
CA LYS A 13 -12.35 16.08 3.89
C LYS A 13 -11.42 16.22 2.67
N GLU A 14 -10.11 16.28 2.88
CA GLU A 14 -9.09 16.45 1.83
C GLU A 14 -8.41 15.14 1.49
N LEU A 15 -8.32 14.22 2.46
CA LEU A 15 -7.64 12.93 2.38
C LEU A 15 -8.68 11.81 2.56
N SER A 16 -9.50 11.67 1.53
CA SER A 16 -10.51 10.63 1.39
C SER A 16 -10.57 10.17 -0.06
N GLY A 17 -10.94 8.92 -0.30
CA GLY A 17 -11.04 8.35 -1.64
C GLY A 17 -11.71 6.98 -1.62
N GLU A 18 -12.02 6.46 -2.80
CA GLU A 18 -12.61 5.13 -2.98
C GLU A 18 -11.76 4.38 -4.02
N PRO A 19 -10.74 3.63 -3.56
CA PRO A 19 -9.96 2.79 -4.46
C PRO A 19 -10.81 1.65 -5.01
N ASP A 20 -10.53 1.22 -6.23
CA ASP A 20 -11.17 0.04 -6.84
C ASP A 20 -10.89 -1.22 -6.00
N TYR A 21 -9.64 -1.34 -5.50
CA TYR A 21 -9.27 -2.34 -4.49
C TYR A 21 -8.36 -1.77 -3.40
N LEU A 22 -8.57 -2.26 -2.19
CA LEU A 22 -7.77 -1.91 -1.02
C LEU A 22 -7.40 -3.18 -0.26
N PHE A 23 -6.15 -3.29 0.15
CA PHE A 23 -5.72 -4.31 1.09
C PHE A 23 -5.42 -3.69 2.44
N SER A 24 -5.89 -4.36 3.48
CA SER A 24 -5.74 -3.90 4.85
C SER A 24 -5.22 -5.02 5.76
N LEU A 25 -4.49 -4.63 6.78
CA LEU A 25 -3.94 -5.55 7.77
C LEU A 25 -4.99 -5.85 8.85
N VAL A 26 -5.32 -7.13 9.03
CA VAL A 26 -6.23 -7.56 10.09
C VAL A 26 -5.43 -7.76 11.37
N THR A 27 -5.66 -6.91 12.37
CA THR A 27 -5.10 -7.08 13.73
C THR A 27 -6.03 -7.93 14.59
N LYS A 28 -5.53 -8.45 15.72
CA LYS A 28 -6.34 -9.29 16.63
C LYS A 28 -7.52 -8.51 17.24
N GLU A 29 -7.40 -7.19 17.34
CA GLU A 29 -8.42 -6.28 17.85
C GLU A 29 -9.36 -5.74 16.75
N ALA A 30 -9.16 -6.15 15.49
CA ALA A 30 -9.93 -5.64 14.36
C ALA A 30 -11.41 -6.04 14.46
N VAL A 31 -12.28 -5.04 14.51
CA VAL A 31 -13.72 -5.24 14.31
C VAL A 31 -13.94 -5.61 12.84
N THR A 32 -14.43 -6.83 12.59
CA THR A 32 -14.88 -7.26 11.27
C THR A 32 -15.85 -6.21 10.73
N HIS A 33 -15.62 -5.67 9.53
CA HIS A 33 -16.36 -4.55 8.88
C HIS A 33 -15.78 -3.14 8.98
N ILE A 34 -14.68 -2.93 9.71
CA ILE A 34 -13.95 -1.65 9.66
C ILE A 34 -12.62 -1.87 8.95
N ILE A 35 -12.26 -0.97 8.02
CA ILE A 35 -10.92 -0.98 7.42
C ILE A 35 -9.92 -0.70 8.53
N ASN A 36 -9.16 -1.73 8.87
CA ASN A 36 -8.06 -1.61 9.81
C ASN A 36 -6.75 -1.64 9.04
N SER A 37 -5.93 -0.61 9.24
CA SER A 37 -4.57 -0.52 8.70
C SER A 37 -4.45 -0.74 7.16
N PRO A 38 -5.06 0.10 6.30
CA PRO A 38 -4.83 0.06 4.85
C PRO A 38 -3.34 0.13 4.48
N ILE A 39 -2.89 -0.74 3.58
CA ILE A 39 -1.45 -0.86 3.27
C ILE A 39 -1.11 -1.00 1.78
N LEU A 40 -2.12 -1.31 0.96
CA LEU A 40 -2.00 -1.31 -0.49
C LEU A 40 -3.29 -0.77 -1.10
N THR A 41 -3.16 0.20 -2.00
CA THR A 41 -4.24 0.76 -2.81
C THR A 41 -4.07 0.35 -4.27
N VAL A 42 -5.17 0.05 -4.95
CA VAL A 42 -5.19 -0.28 -6.37
C VAL A 42 -6.26 0.56 -7.04
N VAL A 43 -5.86 1.28 -8.09
CA VAL A 43 -6.73 2.16 -8.87
C VAL A 43 -6.74 1.73 -10.33
N GLU A 44 -7.93 1.65 -10.91
CA GLU A 44 -8.13 1.47 -12.34
C GLU A 44 -7.99 2.83 -13.06
N ALA A 45 -6.96 2.95 -13.89
CA ALA A 45 -6.74 4.12 -14.74
C ALA A 45 -7.79 4.15 -15.85
N LYS A 46 -8.82 4.98 -15.64
CA LYS A 46 -9.87 5.22 -16.62
C LYS A 46 -9.29 5.87 -17.88
N LYS A 47 -9.75 5.41 -19.05
CA LYS A 47 -9.33 5.91 -20.37
C LYS A 47 -7.80 5.88 -20.58
N GLU A 48 -7.14 4.91 -19.95
CA GLU A 48 -5.68 4.72 -20.03
C GLU A 48 -4.85 5.90 -19.49
N ASN A 49 -5.46 6.77 -18.69
CA ASN A 49 -4.79 7.93 -18.13
C ASN A 49 -4.07 7.58 -16.82
N PHE A 50 -2.83 7.09 -16.94
CA PHE A 50 -1.98 6.79 -15.78
C PHE A 50 -1.70 8.00 -14.89
N THR A 51 -1.66 9.22 -15.44
CA THR A 51 -1.40 10.43 -14.65
C THR A 51 -2.56 10.69 -13.69
N GLU A 52 -3.80 10.58 -14.17
CA GLU A 52 -4.99 10.72 -13.33
C GLU A 52 -5.11 9.55 -12.35
N GLY A 53 -4.85 8.32 -12.79
CA GLY A 53 -4.83 7.14 -11.93
C GLY A 53 -3.82 7.26 -10.79
N TRP A 54 -2.60 7.76 -11.07
CA TRP A 54 -1.61 8.04 -10.04
C TRP A 54 -2.01 9.21 -9.13
N GLY A 55 -2.66 10.25 -9.66
CA GLY A 55 -3.17 11.35 -8.85
C GLY A 55 -4.17 10.87 -7.79
N GLN A 56 -5.11 10.00 -8.20
CA GLN A 56 -6.05 9.37 -7.26
C GLN A 56 -5.32 8.44 -6.28
N CYS A 57 -4.52 7.50 -6.80
CA CYS A 57 -3.83 6.50 -5.98
C CYS A 57 -2.92 7.17 -4.93
N LEU A 58 -2.16 8.21 -5.30
CA LEU A 58 -1.29 8.94 -4.36
C LEU A 58 -2.09 9.68 -3.29
N ALA A 59 -3.23 10.30 -3.63
CA ALA A 59 -4.07 10.96 -2.64
C ALA A 59 -4.56 9.97 -1.58
N GLU A 60 -4.95 8.77 -2.02
CA GLU A 60 -5.36 7.67 -1.14
C GLU A 60 -4.17 7.14 -0.32
N MET A 61 -3.01 6.94 -0.95
CA MET A 61 -1.78 6.49 -0.29
C MET A 61 -1.31 7.46 0.81
N ILE A 62 -1.49 8.77 0.64
CA ILE A 62 -1.15 9.78 1.67
C ILE A 62 -2.12 9.72 2.86
N ALA A 63 -3.37 9.28 2.65
CA ALA A 63 -4.33 9.11 3.73
C ALA A 63 -4.02 7.87 4.58
N CYS A 64 -3.52 6.78 3.98
CA CYS A 64 -3.34 5.50 4.67
C CYS A 64 -2.45 5.56 5.93
N PRO A 65 -1.24 6.17 5.94
CA PRO A 65 -0.39 6.22 7.14
C PRO A 65 -1.08 6.94 8.31
N LYS A 66 -1.92 7.93 8.00
CA LYS A 66 -2.70 8.69 8.98
C LYS A 66 -3.85 7.87 9.55
N ILE A 67 -4.54 7.09 8.70
CA ILE A 67 -5.55 6.12 9.14
C ILE A 67 -4.92 5.02 10.00
N ASN A 68 -3.67 4.64 9.68
CA ASN A 68 -2.94 3.59 10.39
C ASN A 68 -2.35 4.02 11.73
N ASP A 69 -2.39 5.33 12.01
CA ASP A 69 -1.62 6.00 13.07
C ASP A 69 -0.15 5.54 13.11
N ASN A 70 0.46 5.47 11.92
CA ASN A 70 1.82 4.98 11.74
C ASN A 70 2.47 5.69 10.54
N PRO A 71 3.16 6.82 10.74
CA PRO A 71 3.75 7.61 9.65
C PRO A 71 4.90 6.89 8.92
N ASP A 72 5.54 5.91 9.57
CA ASP A 72 6.67 5.17 9.01
C ASP A 72 6.25 3.96 8.16
N ILE A 73 4.94 3.64 8.12
CA ILE A 73 4.44 2.50 7.36
C ILE A 73 4.63 2.74 5.85
N ILE A 74 5.07 1.70 5.15
CA ILE A 74 5.19 1.74 3.69
C ILE A 74 3.83 1.39 3.12
N ILE A 75 3.29 2.30 2.32
CA ILE A 75 2.05 2.08 1.57
C ILE A 75 2.39 1.76 0.13
N PHE A 76 1.86 0.65 -0.37
CA PHE A 76 1.99 0.29 -1.77
C PHE A 76 0.83 0.85 -2.60
N GLY A 77 1.12 1.16 -3.85
CA GLY A 77 0.16 1.66 -4.82
C GLY A 77 0.31 0.92 -6.14
N ILE A 78 -0.82 0.58 -6.74
CA ILE A 78 -0.87 -0.01 -8.07
C ILE A 78 -1.87 0.78 -8.91
N VAL A 79 -1.45 1.19 -10.09
CA VAL A 79 -2.34 1.78 -11.09
C VAL A 79 -2.35 0.87 -12.31
N THR A 80 -3.54 0.49 -12.77
CA THR A 80 -3.69 -0.45 -13.88
C THR A 80 -4.76 -0.04 -14.88
N THR A 81 -4.55 -0.32 -16.16
CA THR A 81 -5.59 -0.23 -17.20
C THR A 81 -6.23 -1.59 -17.50
N GLY A 82 -5.87 -2.62 -16.74
CA GLY A 82 -6.12 -4.02 -17.08
C GLY A 82 -5.06 -4.58 -18.03
N GLU A 83 -4.64 -3.79 -19.02
CA GLU A 83 -3.58 -4.17 -19.98
C GLU A 83 -2.17 -3.92 -19.44
N PHE A 84 -1.96 -2.80 -18.74
CA PHE A 84 -0.67 -2.43 -18.18
C PHE A 84 -0.79 -2.13 -16.69
N TRP A 85 0.17 -2.62 -15.92
CA TRP A 85 0.24 -2.48 -14.48
C TRP A 85 1.48 -1.69 -14.09
N ARG A 86 1.29 -0.65 -13.27
CA ARG A 86 2.36 0.14 -12.68
C ARG A 86 2.33 0.01 -11.18
N PHE A 87 3.50 -0.06 -10.58
CA PHE A 87 3.68 -0.35 -9.16
C PHE A 87 4.49 0.78 -8.53
N GLY A 88 4.12 1.17 -7.32
CA GLY A 88 4.83 2.19 -6.56
C GLY A 88 4.69 1.97 -5.06
N LYS A 89 5.48 2.72 -4.31
CA LYS A 89 5.42 2.76 -2.85
C LYS A 89 5.60 4.18 -2.34
N LEU A 90 4.97 4.47 -1.21
CA LEU A 90 5.13 5.69 -0.43
C LEU A 90 5.71 5.31 0.94
N GLN A 91 6.81 5.95 1.31
CA GLN A 91 7.42 5.82 2.63
C GLN A 91 7.76 7.22 3.15
N GLY A 92 7.14 7.62 4.26
CA GLY A 92 7.12 9.02 4.66
C GLY A 92 6.60 9.89 3.52
N ASP A 93 7.41 10.87 3.09
CA ASP A 93 7.07 11.79 2.00
C ASP A 93 7.71 11.39 0.65
N THR A 94 8.35 10.21 0.57
CA THR A 94 9.03 9.76 -0.64
C THR A 94 8.19 8.73 -1.37
N PHE A 95 7.69 9.13 -2.55
CA PHE A 95 7.10 8.20 -3.51
C PHE A 95 8.18 7.64 -4.45
N THR A 96 8.10 6.34 -4.73
CA THR A 96 8.95 5.66 -5.71
C THR A 96 8.10 4.77 -6.59
N GLU A 97 8.17 4.97 -7.91
CA GLU A 97 7.49 4.16 -8.92
C GLU A 97 8.50 3.22 -9.62
N ASN A 98 8.05 2.03 -9.99
CA ASN A 98 8.80 1.20 -10.92
C ASN A 98 8.78 1.83 -12.32
N THR A 99 9.95 1.99 -12.92
CA THR A 99 10.11 2.69 -14.19
C THR A 99 9.48 1.98 -15.38
N LEU A 100 9.24 0.67 -15.30
CA LEU A 100 8.68 -0.12 -16.40
C LEU A 100 7.30 -0.68 -16.07
N PRO A 101 6.26 -0.31 -16.84
CA PRO A 101 4.96 -0.98 -16.76
C PRO A 101 5.07 -2.47 -17.09
N VAL A 102 4.22 -3.27 -16.47
CA VAL A 102 4.10 -4.71 -16.73
C VAL A 102 2.84 -4.97 -17.55
N SER A 103 3.00 -5.53 -18.75
CA SER A 103 1.89 -5.90 -19.63
C SER A 103 1.20 -7.19 -19.17
N ILE A 104 -0.11 -7.27 -19.36
CA ILE A 104 -0.95 -8.46 -19.14
C ILE A 104 -0.53 -9.64 -20.02
N GLU A 105 0.18 -9.39 -21.11
CA GLU A 105 0.81 -10.43 -21.94
C GLU A 105 1.87 -11.23 -21.17
N ASN A 106 2.38 -10.69 -20.06
CA ASN A 106 3.32 -11.35 -19.16
C ASN A 106 2.69 -11.59 -17.78
N PRO A 107 1.65 -12.44 -17.66
CA PRO A 107 0.89 -12.61 -16.42
C PRO A 107 1.76 -13.13 -15.28
N ASN A 108 2.77 -13.96 -15.57
CA ASN A 108 3.73 -14.42 -14.57
C ASN A 108 4.53 -13.28 -13.94
N LYS A 109 4.85 -12.24 -14.72
CA LYS A 109 5.57 -11.06 -14.21
C LYS A 109 4.66 -10.21 -13.34
N ILE A 110 3.39 -10.05 -13.72
CA ILE A 110 2.38 -9.38 -12.89
C ILE A 110 2.23 -10.14 -11.56
N MET A 111 2.06 -11.46 -11.63
CA MET A 111 1.93 -12.30 -10.44
C MET A 111 3.16 -12.17 -9.53
N GLY A 112 4.38 -12.23 -10.07
CA GLY A 112 5.59 -12.04 -9.27
C GLY A 112 5.69 -10.65 -8.63
N CYS A 113 5.26 -9.59 -9.31
CA CYS A 113 5.20 -8.26 -8.73
C CYS A 113 4.13 -8.17 -7.62
N LEU A 114 2.96 -8.77 -7.81
CA LEU A 114 1.90 -8.83 -6.80
C LEU A 114 2.38 -9.63 -5.58
N GLU A 115 2.95 -10.81 -5.78
CA GLU A 115 3.52 -11.64 -4.70
C GLU A 115 4.58 -10.86 -3.90
N TYR A 116 5.49 -10.16 -4.59
CA TYR A 116 6.47 -9.31 -3.94
C TYR A 116 5.81 -8.25 -3.05
N VAL A 117 4.88 -7.47 -3.61
CA VAL A 117 4.17 -6.42 -2.87
C VAL A 117 3.44 -6.99 -1.65
N MET A 118 2.76 -8.12 -1.82
CA MET A 118 2.00 -8.76 -0.74
C MET A 118 2.92 -9.27 0.37
N ASN A 119 4.06 -9.88 0.04
CA ASN A 119 5.05 -10.32 1.01
C ASN A 119 5.68 -9.15 1.78
N GLU A 120 5.93 -8.02 1.12
CA GLU A 120 6.39 -6.80 1.78
C GLU A 120 5.32 -6.23 2.73
N CYS A 121 4.05 -6.22 2.32
CA CYS A 121 2.94 -5.82 3.19
C CYS A 121 2.85 -6.70 4.45
N GLU A 122 3.02 -8.01 4.29
CA GLU A 122 3.03 -8.96 5.41
C GLU A 122 4.27 -8.82 6.31
N SER A 123 5.44 -8.52 5.75
CA SER A 123 6.67 -8.31 6.54
C SER A 123 6.52 -7.12 7.49
N GLN A 124 5.75 -6.10 7.10
CA GLN A 124 5.43 -4.96 7.96
C GLN A 124 4.56 -5.33 9.17
N LEU A 125 3.73 -6.39 9.09
CA LEU A 125 3.01 -6.94 10.25
C LEU A 125 3.95 -7.54 11.29
N GLN A 126 4.95 -8.29 10.83
CA GLN A 126 5.87 -8.99 11.71
C GLN A 126 6.68 -7.99 12.54
N LEU A 127 7.12 -6.89 11.93
CA LEU A 127 7.77 -5.80 12.64
C LEU A 127 6.86 -5.15 13.69
N ARG A 128 5.54 -5.07 13.47
CA ARG A 128 4.56 -4.48 14.40
C ARG A 128 4.33 -5.32 15.66
N ASN A 129 4.56 -6.63 15.58
CA ASN A 129 4.46 -7.53 16.72
C ASN A 129 5.75 -7.61 17.57
N VAL A 130 6.81 -6.88 17.17
CA VAL A 130 8.04 -6.75 17.95
C VAL A 130 7.87 -5.59 18.95
N PRO A 131 8.09 -5.80 20.27
CA PRO A 131 7.99 -4.74 21.27
C PRO A 131 8.84 -3.53 20.91
N GLU A 132 8.32 -2.33 21.16
CA GLU A 132 8.95 -1.03 20.84
C GLU A 132 10.41 -0.93 21.34
N ILE A 133 10.66 -1.54 22.50
CA ILE A 133 11.96 -1.62 23.19
C ILE A 133 13.03 -2.31 22.31
N THR A 134 12.63 -3.26 21.46
CA THR A 134 13.56 -4.00 20.59
C THR A 134 13.88 -3.21 19.31
N ARG A 135 12.97 -2.36 18.83
CA ARG A 135 13.16 -1.57 17.59
C ARG A 135 14.22 -0.48 17.75
N ALA A 136 14.28 0.18 18.91
CA ALA A 136 15.33 1.16 19.23
C ALA A 136 16.71 0.49 19.28
N THR A 137 16.79 -0.70 19.88
CA THR A 137 18.05 -1.44 20.03
C THR A 137 18.65 -1.92 18.71
N ILE A 138 17.81 -2.18 17.69
CA ILE A 138 18.28 -2.60 16.35
C ILE A 138 18.81 -1.39 15.55
N LYS A 139 18.18 -0.22 15.68
CA LYS A 139 18.62 1.02 15.00
C LYS A 139 19.95 1.55 15.52
N ASP A 140 20.29 1.25 16.78
CA ASP A 140 21.55 1.62 17.43
C ASP A 140 22.60 0.49 17.42
N SER A 141 22.33 -0.63 16.73
CA SER A 141 23.26 -1.77 16.68
C SER A 141 24.41 -1.49 15.71
N PRO A 142 25.68 -1.50 16.15
CA PRO A 142 26.85 -1.27 15.29
C PRO A 142 27.13 -2.41 14.30
N TYR A 143 26.25 -3.43 14.23
CA TYR A 143 26.43 -4.64 13.42
C TYR A 143 25.48 -4.75 12.22
N ILE A 144 24.60 -3.76 12.00
CA ILE A 144 23.71 -3.73 10.83
C ILE A 144 23.91 -2.40 10.10
N ASN A 145 24.73 -2.44 9.04
CA ASN A 145 24.80 -1.42 7.99
C ASN A 145 23.95 -1.88 6.80
#